data_AF-A0A350ASN5-F1
#
_entry.id   AF-A0A350ASN5-F1
#
_cell.length_a   1.000
_cell.length_b   1.000
_cell.length_c   1.000
_cell.angle_alpha   90.00
_cell.angle_beta   90.00
_cell.angle_gamma   90.00
#
_symmetry.space_group_name_H-M   'P 1'
#
loop_
_entity.id
_entity.type
_entity.pdbx_description
1 polymer ?
#
loop_
_entity_poly.entity_id
_entity_poly.type
_entity_poly.pdbx_seq_one_letter_code
_entity_poly.pdbx_strand_id
1 'polypeptide(L)'
;MTNPFLLASLILTTTCLFAAQPKELGNVKWLRNYDEAIQLSSKNDTPILILFQEVPGCQGCIDYGQTTLTHPLIVDAVEEAFVPLAIHNNKAGHDLKVLERFGEPAWNFQVMRFLNAEGDDLIPRKDQVWTPAATAIRMAEALRAAGKAVPDYLNALAWSDRMSETRTAVFSMSCFWDGEAKLGAIEGVVETEAGWLDGHEVVRLRYDPKTIQWPELVEQAQAHGCGRTVYAPDTATLAQTPKGASSKLFIAKNYRSARQSDQKRHLQFSKLKSLPLNPVQRTKINAALSQGDSRMIQKWLGPSQIKKL
;
A
#
# COMPACT_ATOMS: atom_id res chain seq x y z
N MET A 1 2.22 62.65 51.93
CA MET A 1 1.49 61.37 52.05
C MET A 1 1.20 60.86 50.67
N THR A 2 1.57 59.59 50.44
CA THR A 2 1.12 58.64 49.39
C THR A 2 1.32 58.97 47.90
N ASN A 3 2.25 58.23 47.31
CA ASN A 3 2.39 57.91 45.89
C ASN A 3 2.19 56.39 45.75
N PRO A 4 1.39 55.86 44.79
CA PRO A 4 1.46 54.45 44.44
C PRO A 4 1.90 54.26 42.98
N PHE A 5 3.01 53.54 42.82
CA PHE A 5 3.49 52.97 41.57
C PHE A 5 2.54 51.88 41.07
N LEU A 6 2.11 51.96 39.82
CA LEU A 6 1.55 50.83 39.07
C LEU A 6 2.72 49.95 38.56
N LEU A 7 2.79 48.70 39.03
CA LEU A 7 3.58 47.66 38.38
C LEU A 7 2.77 47.08 37.20
N ALA A 8 3.24 47.30 35.98
CA ALA A 8 2.78 46.54 34.82
C ALA A 8 3.52 45.20 34.78
N SER A 9 2.79 44.10 34.96
CA SER A 9 3.32 42.74 34.84
C SER A 9 3.31 42.35 33.36
N LEU A 10 4.50 42.25 32.75
CA LEU A 10 4.69 41.81 31.37
C LEU A 10 4.66 40.28 31.34
N ILE A 11 3.54 39.70 30.90
CA ILE A 11 3.42 38.26 30.66
C ILE A 11 4.17 37.94 29.36
N LEU A 12 5.34 37.31 29.49
CA LEU A 12 6.11 36.79 28.36
C LEU A 12 5.48 35.48 27.90
N THR A 13 4.65 35.52 26.85
CA THR A 13 4.14 34.31 26.20
C THR A 13 5.25 33.70 25.36
N THR A 14 5.83 32.59 25.83
CA THR A 14 6.78 31.79 25.06
C THR A 14 6.02 31.08 23.94
N THR A 15 6.00 31.66 22.74
CA THR A 15 5.57 30.97 21.53
C THR A 15 6.58 29.88 21.21
N CYS A 16 6.25 28.63 21.52
CA CYS A 16 6.95 27.48 20.93
C CYS A 16 6.71 27.52 19.42
N LEU A 17 7.68 28.01 18.66
CA LEU A 17 7.74 27.73 17.22
C LEU A 17 7.90 26.22 17.08
N PHE A 18 6.82 25.52 16.71
CA PHE A 18 6.96 24.19 16.13
C PHE A 18 7.73 24.36 14.82
N ALA A 19 9.00 23.97 14.81
CA ALA A 19 9.77 23.91 13.58
C ALA A 19 9.01 22.97 12.62
N ALA A 20 8.69 23.48 11.43
CA ALA A 20 8.01 22.67 10.41
C ALA A 20 8.89 21.46 10.06
N GLN A 21 8.28 20.29 9.91
CA GLN A 21 8.99 19.08 9.50
C GLN A 21 9.66 19.32 8.14
N PRO A 22 10.93 18.91 7.95
CA PRO A 22 11.62 19.02 6.67
C PRO A 22 10.84 18.30 5.55
N LYS A 23 10.78 18.90 4.36
CA LYS A 23 10.00 18.38 3.22
C LYS A 23 10.50 17.01 2.77
N GLU A 24 11.79 16.76 2.94
CA GLU A 24 12.51 15.53 2.67
C GLU A 24 11.97 14.35 3.49
N LEU A 25 11.42 14.61 4.68
CA LEU A 25 10.93 13.60 5.61
C LEU A 25 9.43 13.30 5.44
N GLY A 26 8.74 13.99 4.53
CA GLY A 26 7.31 13.83 4.26
C GLY A 26 6.46 14.07 5.50
N ASN A 27 5.45 13.22 5.71
CA ASN A 27 4.47 13.33 6.80
C ASN A 27 4.63 12.29 7.91
N VAL A 28 5.67 11.45 7.86
CA VAL A 28 5.98 10.46 8.91
C VAL A 28 6.60 11.15 10.12
N LYS A 29 6.18 10.79 11.33
CA LYS A 29 6.80 11.28 12.57
C LYS A 29 8.07 10.52 12.90
N TRP A 30 9.21 11.06 12.51
CA TRP A 30 10.51 10.42 12.72
C TRP A 30 11.13 10.72 14.08
N LEU A 31 11.62 9.67 14.73
CA LEU A 31 12.67 9.80 15.75
C LEU A 31 13.98 10.26 15.12
N ARG A 32 14.86 10.79 15.96
CA ARG A 32 16.19 11.31 15.56
C ARG A 32 17.34 10.72 16.36
N ASN A 33 17.04 9.82 17.31
CA ASN A 33 18.00 9.18 18.18
C ASN A 33 17.94 7.65 17.99
N TYR A 34 19.09 7.05 17.71
CA TYR A 34 19.18 5.62 17.40
C TYR A 34 18.97 4.76 18.65
N ASP A 35 19.55 5.14 19.78
CA ASP A 35 19.44 4.40 21.04
C ASP A 35 17.98 4.42 21.55
N GLU A 36 17.27 5.54 21.38
CA GLU A 36 15.85 5.64 21.68
C GLU A 36 15.01 4.69 20.80
N ALA A 37 15.32 4.62 19.50
CA ALA A 37 14.62 3.72 18.58
C ALA A 37 14.84 2.24 18.96
N ILE A 38 16.06 1.86 19.36
CA ILE A 38 16.39 0.52 19.86
C ILE A 38 15.61 0.20 21.13
N GLN A 39 15.56 1.13 22.10
CA GLN A 39 14.79 0.95 23.33
C GLN A 39 13.29 0.76 23.06
N LEU A 40 12.71 1.58 22.16
CA LEU A 40 11.31 1.46 21.79
C LEU A 40 11.02 0.16 21.03
N SER A 41 11.92 -0.24 20.13
CA SER A 41 11.82 -1.50 19.39
C SER A 41 11.79 -2.70 20.32
N SER A 42 12.76 -2.77 21.25
CA SER A 42 12.85 -3.83 22.26
C SER A 42 11.62 -3.85 23.18
N LYS A 43 11.17 -2.67 23.65
CA LYS A 43 10.02 -2.55 24.56
C LYS A 43 8.71 -2.98 23.92
N ASN A 44 8.49 -2.62 22.66
CA ASN A 44 7.21 -2.83 21.98
C ASN A 44 7.19 -4.05 21.06
N ASP A 45 8.31 -4.78 20.95
CA ASP A 45 8.49 -5.86 19.98
C ASP A 45 8.09 -5.40 18.56
N THR A 46 8.61 -4.24 18.15
CA THR A 46 8.28 -3.58 16.89
C THR A 46 9.56 -3.31 16.11
N PRO A 47 9.68 -3.75 14.84
CA PRO A 47 10.90 -3.53 14.05
C PRO A 47 11.14 -2.04 13.79
N ILE A 48 12.38 -1.66 13.54
CA ILE A 48 12.75 -0.28 13.22
C ILE A 48 12.76 -0.11 11.70
N LEU A 49 12.15 0.96 11.20
CA LEU A 49 12.42 1.46 9.85
C LEU A 49 13.35 2.66 9.99
N ILE A 50 14.59 2.50 9.54
CA ILE A 50 15.59 3.56 9.57
C ILE A 50 15.76 4.15 8.16
N LEU A 51 15.59 5.46 8.06
CA LEU A 51 15.78 6.25 6.84
C LEU A 51 17.07 7.06 6.95
N PHE A 52 18.01 6.83 6.03
CA PHE A 52 19.19 7.68 5.84
C PHE A 52 18.90 8.65 4.70
N GLN A 53 18.89 9.95 5.00
CA GLN A 53 18.54 10.96 4.01
C GLN A 53 19.22 12.31 4.25
N GLU A 54 19.48 13.03 3.17
CA GLU A 54 20.04 14.37 3.20
C GLU A 54 18.98 15.37 3.67
N VAL A 55 19.27 16.15 4.74
CA VAL A 55 18.35 17.17 5.26
C VAL A 55 19.11 18.44 5.72
N PRO A 56 18.86 19.62 5.11
CA PRO A 56 18.13 19.79 3.85
C PRO A 56 18.86 19.03 2.72
N GLY A 57 18.10 18.53 1.75
CA GLY A 57 18.61 17.72 0.65
C GLY A 57 18.28 18.29 -0.73
N CYS A 58 18.84 17.68 -1.77
CA CYS A 58 18.54 18.08 -3.16
C CYS A 58 17.08 17.81 -3.55
N GLN A 59 16.68 18.26 -4.75
CA GLN A 59 15.31 18.07 -5.26
C GLN A 59 14.86 16.61 -5.23
N GLY A 60 15.75 15.64 -5.47
CA GLY A 60 15.41 14.21 -5.38
C GLY A 60 15.00 13.77 -3.96
N CYS A 61 15.63 14.32 -2.92
CA CYS A 61 15.26 14.07 -1.52
C CYS A 61 13.89 14.69 -1.19
N ILE A 62 13.66 15.92 -1.69
CA ILE A 62 12.37 16.60 -1.54
C ILE A 62 11.27 15.82 -2.26
N ASP A 63 11.47 15.43 -3.51
CA ASP A 63 10.51 14.67 -4.30
C ASP A 63 10.18 13.34 -3.64
N TYR A 64 11.17 12.62 -3.12
CA TYR A 64 10.94 11.39 -2.37
C TYR A 64 10.10 11.63 -1.11
N GLY A 65 10.44 12.65 -0.32
CA GLY A 65 9.67 13.03 0.86
C GLY A 65 8.22 13.41 0.52
N GLN A 66 8.03 14.17 -0.55
CA GLN A 66 6.71 14.71 -0.95
C GLN A 66 5.85 13.73 -1.76
N THR A 67 6.42 12.66 -2.29
CA THR A 67 5.68 11.61 -3.03
C THR A 67 5.51 10.35 -2.19
N THR A 68 6.61 9.75 -1.72
CA THR A 68 6.59 8.46 -1.02
C THR A 68 6.28 8.63 0.46
N LEU A 69 7.02 9.49 1.18
CA LEU A 69 6.85 9.67 2.62
C LEU A 69 5.64 10.53 3.00
N THR A 70 4.93 11.05 2.01
CA THR A 70 3.63 11.74 2.16
C THR A 70 2.47 10.85 1.74
N HIS A 71 2.71 9.71 1.08
CA HIS A 71 1.65 8.80 0.65
C HIS A 71 0.92 8.23 1.88
N PRO A 72 -0.40 8.42 2.04
CA PRO A 72 -1.10 8.11 3.30
C PRO A 72 -0.92 6.68 3.79
N LEU A 73 -0.97 5.68 2.89
CA LEU A 73 -0.77 4.28 3.28
C LEU A 73 0.67 3.94 3.67
N ILE A 74 1.65 4.69 3.17
CA ILE A 74 3.05 4.54 3.61
C ILE A 74 3.19 5.14 4.99
N VAL A 75 2.70 6.37 5.20
CA VAL A 75 2.71 7.00 6.52
C VAL A 75 2.05 6.10 7.57
N ASP A 76 0.85 5.61 7.27
CA ASP A 76 0.11 4.70 8.14
C ASP A 76 0.92 3.43 8.44
N ALA A 77 1.51 2.79 7.42
CA ALA A 77 2.28 1.57 7.65
C ALA A 77 3.59 1.83 8.42
N VAL A 78 4.24 2.96 8.20
CA VAL A 78 5.49 3.31 8.89
C VAL A 78 5.22 3.61 10.36
N GLU A 79 4.17 4.39 10.67
CA GLU A 79 3.86 4.78 12.05
C GLU A 79 3.20 3.67 12.87
N GLU A 80 2.46 2.74 12.25
CA GLU A 80 1.75 1.68 12.98
C GLU A 80 2.54 0.36 13.07
N ALA A 81 3.39 0.06 12.09
CA ALA A 81 4.07 -1.25 12.01
C ALA A 81 5.58 -1.18 12.31
N PHE A 82 6.15 0.03 12.41
CA PHE A 82 7.57 0.22 12.66
C PHE A 82 7.81 1.29 13.72
N VAL A 83 9.01 1.28 14.29
CA VAL A 83 9.60 2.45 14.96
C VAL A 83 10.26 3.31 13.88
N PRO A 84 9.72 4.49 13.51
CA PRO A 84 10.30 5.35 12.49
C PRO A 84 11.51 6.11 13.01
N LEU A 85 12.68 5.85 12.44
CA LEU A 85 13.92 6.57 12.74
C LEU A 85 14.47 7.23 11.48
N ALA A 86 14.74 8.53 11.53
CA ALA A 86 15.51 9.20 10.49
C ALA A 86 16.95 9.42 11.00
N ILE A 87 17.92 9.33 10.09
CA ILE A 87 19.32 9.73 10.26
C ILE A 87 19.68 10.67 9.11
N HIS A 88 20.21 11.85 9.45
CA HIS A 88 20.57 12.82 8.42
C HIS A 88 21.96 12.47 7.88
N ASN A 89 22.04 12.04 6.64
CA ASN A 89 23.29 11.51 6.06
C ASN A 89 24.33 12.60 5.71
N ASN A 90 24.05 13.86 6.02
CA ASN A 90 24.91 15.01 5.75
C ASN A 90 25.25 15.81 7.02
N LYS A 91 25.07 15.21 8.21
CA LYS A 91 25.35 15.84 9.50
C LYS A 91 26.42 15.08 10.27
N ALA A 92 27.25 15.83 10.99
CA ALA A 92 28.24 15.29 11.91
C ALA A 92 27.58 14.82 13.22
N GLY A 93 28.39 14.35 14.16
CA GLY A 93 27.93 14.00 15.51
C GLY A 93 27.20 12.65 15.54
N HIS A 94 26.03 12.61 16.19
CA HIS A 94 25.28 11.38 16.36
C HIS A 94 24.91 10.72 15.03
N ASP A 95 24.46 11.49 14.04
CA ASP A 95 24.09 10.96 12.72
C ASP A 95 25.28 10.26 12.02
N LEU A 96 26.45 10.88 12.04
CA LEU A 96 27.67 10.32 11.45
C LEU A 96 28.06 8.98 12.10
N LYS A 97 27.96 8.86 13.42
CA LYS A 97 28.24 7.60 14.12
C LYS A 97 27.32 6.47 13.67
N VAL A 98 26.05 6.78 13.41
CA VAL A 98 25.07 5.79 12.92
C VAL A 98 25.35 5.45 11.45
N LEU A 99 25.70 6.42 10.60
CA LEU A 99 26.13 6.15 9.22
C LEU A 99 27.32 5.19 9.18
N GLU A 100 28.36 5.46 9.99
CA GLU A 100 29.56 4.63 10.11
C GLU A 100 29.21 3.21 10.58
N ARG A 101 28.31 3.06 11.56
CA ARG A 101 27.83 1.75 12.04
C ARG A 101 27.26 0.90 10.91
N PHE A 102 26.46 1.49 10.03
CA PHE A 102 25.80 0.77 8.93
C PHE A 102 26.62 0.75 7.63
N GLY A 103 27.73 1.48 7.58
CA GLY A 103 28.51 1.68 6.35
C GLY A 103 27.73 2.40 5.25
N GLU A 104 26.77 3.27 5.62
CA GLU A 104 26.02 4.07 4.65
C GLU A 104 26.83 5.31 4.25
N PRO A 105 26.91 5.64 2.95
CA PRO A 105 27.68 6.78 2.51
C PRO A 105 26.98 8.10 2.89
N ALA A 106 27.78 9.13 3.16
CA ALA A 106 27.28 10.49 3.34
C ALA A 106 26.90 11.12 2.00
N TRP A 107 25.96 12.07 2.02
CA TRP A 107 25.54 12.84 0.83
C TRP A 107 25.08 11.98 -0.37
N ASN A 108 24.48 10.82 -0.10
CA ASN A 108 23.89 9.96 -1.12
C ASN A 108 22.36 10.10 -1.19
N PHE A 109 21.77 9.43 -2.17
CA PHE A 109 20.32 9.27 -2.24
C PHE A 109 19.77 8.48 -1.05
N GLN A 110 18.49 8.66 -0.79
CA GLN A 110 17.75 8.04 0.29
C GLN A 110 17.89 6.52 0.32
N VAL A 111 18.19 5.99 1.51
CA VAL A 111 18.31 4.56 1.79
C VAL A 111 17.43 4.21 2.98
N MET A 112 16.64 3.15 2.84
CA MET A 112 15.89 2.55 3.93
C MET A 112 16.51 1.21 4.33
N ARG A 113 16.67 1.02 5.64
CA ARG A 113 16.92 -0.29 6.25
C ARG A 113 15.83 -0.64 7.23
N PHE A 114 15.73 -1.93 7.54
CA PHE A 114 14.71 -2.48 8.42
C PHE A 114 15.41 -3.34 9.46
N LEU A 115 15.32 -2.97 10.72
CA LEU A 115 16.12 -3.56 11.78
C LEU A 115 15.27 -4.31 12.80
N ASN A 116 15.83 -5.34 13.41
CA ASN A 116 15.32 -5.93 14.64
C ASN A 116 15.68 -5.06 15.86
N ALA A 117 15.31 -5.52 17.06
CA ALA A 117 15.57 -4.81 18.31
C ALA A 117 17.06 -4.78 18.70
N GLU A 118 17.86 -5.68 18.13
CA GLU A 118 19.32 -5.75 18.32
C GLU A 118 20.07 -4.78 17.38
N GLY A 119 19.36 -4.22 16.38
CA GLY A 119 19.91 -3.30 15.40
C GLY A 119 20.51 -3.95 14.16
N ASP A 120 20.21 -5.24 13.94
CA ASP A 120 20.61 -6.00 12.75
C ASP A 120 19.55 -5.90 11.65
N ASP A 121 19.98 -5.96 10.39
CA ASP A 121 19.09 -5.94 9.23
C ASP A 121 18.20 -7.20 9.16
N LEU A 122 16.88 -6.99 9.16
CA LEU A 122 15.87 -8.03 8.94
C LEU A 122 15.86 -8.56 7.51
N ILE A 123 16.19 -7.69 6.55
CA ILE A 123 16.26 -8.00 5.13
C ILE A 123 17.49 -7.33 4.51
N PRO A 124 18.10 -7.91 3.46
CA PRO A 124 19.28 -7.32 2.83
C PRO A 124 19.04 -5.87 2.38
N ARG A 125 20.04 -5.01 2.53
CA ARG A 125 20.06 -3.63 2.02
C ARG A 125 19.75 -3.60 0.52
N LYS A 126 18.98 -2.60 0.07
CA LYS A 126 18.66 -2.40 -1.35
C LYS A 126 18.61 -0.90 -1.68
N ASP A 127 19.30 -0.50 -2.74
CA ASP A 127 19.23 0.87 -3.27
C ASP A 127 17.96 1.09 -4.11
N GLN A 128 17.68 2.36 -4.42
CA GLN A 128 16.66 2.76 -5.39
C GLN A 128 15.21 2.36 -5.03
N VAL A 129 14.92 2.24 -3.73
CA VAL A 129 13.57 2.00 -3.20
C VAL A 129 12.84 3.34 -3.05
N TRP A 130 12.40 3.92 -4.17
CA TRP A 130 12.00 5.34 -4.21
C TRP A 130 10.53 5.59 -4.56
N THR A 131 9.74 4.53 -4.79
CA THR A 131 8.30 4.62 -5.05
C THR A 131 7.50 4.14 -3.83
N PRO A 132 6.22 4.56 -3.68
CA PRO A 132 5.35 4.00 -2.65
C PRO A 132 5.24 2.48 -2.74
N ALA A 133 5.09 1.92 -3.94
CA ALA A 133 4.92 0.48 -4.11
C ALA A 133 6.21 -0.31 -3.81
N ALA A 134 7.38 0.14 -4.28
CA ALA A 134 8.66 -0.46 -3.92
C ALA A 134 8.92 -0.39 -2.41
N THR A 135 8.57 0.73 -1.77
CA THR A 135 8.66 0.90 -0.31
C THR A 135 7.73 -0.08 0.41
N ALA A 136 6.48 -0.20 -0.04
CA ALA A 136 5.51 -1.15 0.51
C ALA A 136 5.97 -2.61 0.40
N ILE A 137 6.59 -3.00 -0.73
CA ILE A 137 7.17 -4.34 -0.91
C ILE A 137 8.22 -4.61 0.17
N ARG A 138 9.15 -3.67 0.36
CA ARG A 138 10.25 -3.80 1.33
C ARG A 138 9.74 -3.85 2.77
N MET A 139 8.76 -3.01 3.11
CA MET A 139 8.09 -3.05 4.41
C MET A 139 7.41 -4.40 4.65
N ALA A 140 6.70 -4.93 3.65
CA ALA A 140 6.04 -6.24 3.75
C ALA A 140 7.06 -7.39 3.91
N GLU A 141 8.19 -7.35 3.21
CA GLU A 141 9.30 -8.30 3.40
C GLU A 141 9.87 -8.24 4.81
N ALA A 142 10.15 -7.04 5.32
CA ALA A 142 10.68 -6.84 6.67
C ALA A 142 9.72 -7.33 7.76
N LEU A 143 8.42 -7.03 7.63
CA LEU A 143 7.41 -7.51 8.57
C LEU A 143 7.35 -9.05 8.59
N ARG A 144 7.39 -9.70 7.42
CA ARG A 144 7.43 -11.18 7.35
C ARG A 144 8.70 -11.74 7.99
N ALA A 145 9.86 -11.13 7.73
CA ALA A 145 11.14 -11.55 8.33
C ALA A 145 11.13 -11.40 9.87
N ALA A 146 10.44 -10.37 10.38
CA ALA A 146 10.22 -10.16 11.81
C ALA A 146 9.07 -11.01 12.39
N GLY A 147 8.46 -11.91 11.62
CA GLY A 147 7.32 -12.73 12.07
C GLY A 147 6.04 -11.93 12.35
N LYS A 148 5.92 -10.72 11.82
CA LYS A 148 4.75 -9.84 11.98
C LYS A 148 3.76 -10.01 10.84
N ALA A 149 2.48 -9.77 11.14
CA ALA A 149 1.45 -9.73 10.12
C ALA A 149 1.65 -8.53 9.19
N VAL A 150 1.46 -8.74 7.89
CA VAL A 150 1.49 -7.66 6.89
C VAL A 150 0.07 -7.13 6.70
N PRO A 151 -0.20 -5.83 6.93
CA PRO A 151 -1.53 -5.27 6.69
C PRO A 151 -1.96 -5.40 5.22
N ASP A 152 -3.22 -5.74 4.98
CA ASP A 152 -3.74 -5.96 3.61
C ASP A 152 -3.69 -4.70 2.74
N TYR A 153 -3.93 -3.52 3.33
CA TYR A 153 -3.76 -2.24 2.61
C TYR A 153 -2.31 -1.99 2.16
N LEU A 154 -1.32 -2.52 2.88
CA LEU A 154 0.10 -2.41 2.50
C LEU A 154 0.41 -3.34 1.32
N ASN A 155 -0.09 -4.58 1.37
CA ASN A 155 -0.03 -5.50 0.22
C ASN A 155 -0.77 -4.91 -1.00
N ALA A 156 -1.90 -4.24 -0.81
CA ALA A 156 -2.63 -3.55 -1.87
C ALA A 156 -1.79 -2.47 -2.55
N LEU A 157 -0.94 -1.75 -1.81
CA LEU A 157 -0.05 -0.74 -2.37
C LEU A 157 1.13 -1.36 -3.14
N ALA A 158 1.69 -2.45 -2.63
CA ALA A 158 2.78 -3.20 -3.27
C ALA A 158 2.41 -3.72 -4.67
N TRP A 159 1.11 -3.96 -4.92
CA TRP A 159 0.63 -4.47 -6.19
C TRP A 159 0.88 -3.54 -7.38
N SER A 160 0.96 -2.22 -7.20
CA SER A 160 1.16 -1.28 -8.32
C SER A 160 2.43 -1.56 -9.11
N ASP A 161 3.52 -1.97 -8.45
CA ASP A 161 4.79 -2.32 -9.10
C ASP A 161 4.85 -3.81 -9.52
N ARG A 162 3.91 -4.63 -9.06
CA ARG A 162 3.81 -6.07 -9.36
C ARG A 162 2.76 -6.41 -10.40
N MET A 163 2.18 -5.39 -11.03
CA MET A 163 1.19 -5.57 -12.08
C MET A 163 1.70 -6.47 -13.22
N SER A 164 2.98 -6.36 -13.60
CA SER A 164 3.60 -7.22 -14.62
C SER A 164 3.66 -8.71 -14.24
N GLU A 165 3.56 -9.05 -12.95
CA GLU A 165 3.52 -10.44 -12.47
C GLU A 165 2.11 -11.05 -12.55
N THR A 166 1.08 -10.24 -12.77
CA THR A 166 -0.31 -10.71 -12.85
C THR A 166 -0.66 -11.24 -14.23
N ARG A 167 -1.65 -12.13 -14.29
CA ARG A 167 -2.26 -12.59 -15.55
C ARG A 167 -3.66 -12.03 -15.71
N THR A 168 -4.10 -11.91 -16.95
CA THR A 168 -5.47 -11.49 -17.29
C THR A 168 -6.38 -12.70 -17.45
N ALA A 169 -7.61 -12.57 -16.99
CA ALA A 169 -8.70 -13.50 -17.27
C ALA A 169 -9.98 -12.71 -17.56
N VAL A 170 -10.87 -13.26 -18.40
CA VAL A 170 -12.21 -12.66 -18.59
C VAL A 170 -13.26 -13.74 -18.41
N PHE A 171 -14.29 -13.44 -17.64
CA PHE A 171 -15.42 -14.33 -17.40
C PHE A 171 -16.67 -13.65 -17.92
N SER A 172 -17.63 -14.39 -18.49
CA SER A 172 -18.97 -13.88 -18.81
C SER A 172 -20.01 -14.32 -17.80
N MET A 173 -21.02 -13.48 -17.58
CA MET A 173 -22.10 -13.72 -16.61
C MET A 173 -23.36 -12.95 -17.03
N SER A 174 -24.41 -13.05 -16.21
CA SER A 174 -25.66 -12.33 -16.43
C SER A 174 -25.60 -10.86 -16.00
N CYS A 175 -24.90 -10.55 -14.91
CA CYS A 175 -24.73 -9.19 -14.39
C CYS A 175 -23.29 -8.95 -13.91
N PHE A 176 -22.55 -8.04 -14.55
CA PHE A 176 -21.17 -7.74 -14.18
C PHE A 176 -21.02 -7.06 -12.81
N TRP A 177 -22.08 -6.51 -12.21
CA TRP A 177 -21.98 -5.82 -10.92
C TRP A 177 -21.82 -6.84 -9.80
N ASP A 178 -22.66 -7.87 -9.84
CA ASP A 178 -22.55 -9.06 -9.00
C ASP A 178 -21.27 -9.83 -9.35
N GLY A 179 -20.93 -9.92 -10.64
CA GLY A 179 -19.69 -10.49 -11.12
C GLY A 179 -18.43 -9.86 -10.54
N GLU A 180 -18.30 -8.52 -10.59
CA GLU A 180 -17.14 -7.81 -10.05
C GLU A 180 -17.00 -8.01 -8.55
N ALA A 181 -18.13 -8.11 -7.83
CA ALA A 181 -18.17 -8.36 -6.41
C ALA A 181 -17.72 -9.79 -6.06
N LYS A 182 -18.30 -10.79 -6.72
CA LYS A 182 -17.97 -12.21 -6.52
C LYS A 182 -16.54 -12.53 -6.91
N LEU A 183 -16.14 -12.16 -8.13
CA LEU A 183 -14.78 -12.41 -8.62
C LEU A 183 -13.74 -11.59 -7.84
N GLY A 184 -14.09 -10.37 -7.41
CA GLY A 184 -13.21 -9.56 -6.57
C GLY A 184 -12.96 -10.17 -5.19
N ALA A 185 -13.87 -11.01 -4.68
CA ALA A 185 -13.72 -11.70 -3.40
C ALA A 185 -12.74 -12.87 -3.45
N ILE A 186 -12.49 -13.44 -4.62
CA ILE A 186 -11.59 -14.60 -4.80
C ILE A 186 -10.16 -14.21 -4.37
N GLU A 187 -9.54 -15.05 -3.55
CA GLU A 187 -8.15 -14.90 -3.15
C GLU A 187 -7.23 -15.02 -4.37
N GLY A 188 -6.23 -14.14 -4.47
CA GLY A 188 -5.38 -14.05 -5.66
C GLY A 188 -5.95 -13.18 -6.79
N VAL A 189 -7.24 -12.83 -6.81
CA VAL A 189 -7.74 -11.78 -7.71
C VAL A 189 -7.34 -10.41 -7.17
N VAL A 190 -6.67 -9.62 -8.01
CA VAL A 190 -6.06 -8.34 -7.65
C VAL A 190 -6.91 -7.16 -8.11
N GLU A 191 -7.45 -7.23 -9.32
CA GLU A 191 -8.24 -6.16 -9.92
C GLU A 191 -9.37 -6.75 -10.75
N THR A 192 -10.54 -6.13 -10.72
CA THR A 192 -11.65 -6.43 -11.64
C THR A 192 -12.00 -5.22 -12.50
N GLU A 193 -12.69 -5.43 -13.61
CA GLU A 193 -13.27 -4.38 -14.45
C GLU A 193 -14.50 -4.96 -15.16
N ALA A 194 -15.64 -4.29 -15.03
CA ALA A 194 -16.85 -4.62 -15.77
C ALA A 194 -16.71 -4.22 -17.25
N GLY A 195 -17.23 -5.05 -18.15
CA GLY A 195 -17.14 -4.80 -19.59
C GLY A 195 -18.08 -5.63 -20.42
N TRP A 196 -17.88 -5.54 -21.73
CA TRP A 196 -18.64 -6.23 -22.76
C TRP A 196 -17.69 -6.98 -23.68
N LEU A 197 -18.02 -8.24 -23.96
CA LEU A 197 -17.29 -9.08 -24.91
C LEU A 197 -18.25 -10.12 -25.51
N ASP A 198 -18.18 -10.32 -26.84
CA ASP A 198 -19.06 -11.23 -27.58
C ASP A 198 -20.57 -11.05 -27.29
N GLY A 199 -21.02 -9.82 -27.05
CA GLY A 199 -22.42 -9.53 -26.73
C GLY A 199 -22.86 -9.92 -25.32
N HIS A 200 -21.91 -10.27 -24.44
CA HIS A 200 -22.17 -10.61 -23.05
C HIS A 200 -21.60 -9.56 -22.10
N GLU A 201 -22.24 -9.43 -20.93
CA GLU A 201 -21.61 -8.80 -19.78
C GLU A 201 -20.46 -9.70 -19.30
N VAL A 202 -19.31 -9.07 -19.12
CA VAL A 202 -18.08 -9.74 -18.69
C VAL A 202 -17.42 -8.97 -17.56
N VAL A 203 -16.58 -9.69 -16.83
CA VAL A 203 -15.61 -9.10 -15.92
C VAL A 203 -14.23 -9.52 -16.38
N ARG A 204 -13.43 -8.53 -16.76
CA ARG A 204 -11.99 -8.69 -16.94
C ARG A 204 -11.35 -8.57 -15.57
N LEU A 205 -10.46 -9.50 -15.24
CA LEU A 205 -9.73 -9.45 -13.98
C LEU A 205 -8.23 -9.64 -14.19
N ARG A 206 -7.46 -9.14 -13.23
CA ARG A 206 -6.05 -9.46 -13.04
C ARG A 206 -5.92 -10.36 -11.82
N TYR A 207 -5.19 -11.45 -11.94
CA TYR A 207 -4.93 -12.38 -10.84
C TYR A 207 -3.44 -12.67 -10.69
N ASP A 208 -3.05 -13.01 -9.46
CA ASP A 208 -1.71 -13.50 -9.13
C ASP A 208 -1.61 -15.01 -9.38
N PRO A 209 -0.87 -15.45 -10.41
CA PRO A 209 -0.69 -16.87 -10.67
C PRO A 209 0.19 -17.56 -9.63
N LYS A 210 0.78 -16.86 -8.65
CA LYS A 210 1.44 -17.48 -7.50
C LYS A 210 0.44 -17.84 -6.39
N THR A 211 -0.71 -17.18 -6.36
CA THR A 211 -1.74 -17.35 -5.33
C THR A 211 -2.87 -18.27 -5.82
N ILE A 212 -3.33 -18.11 -7.07
CA ILE A 212 -4.41 -18.94 -7.64
C ILE A 212 -4.05 -19.38 -9.06
N GLN A 213 -4.16 -20.68 -9.32
CA GLN A 213 -3.90 -21.25 -10.65
C GLN A 213 -5.12 -21.13 -11.56
N TRP A 214 -4.90 -21.17 -12.87
CA TRP A 214 -5.97 -21.04 -13.85
C TRP A 214 -7.14 -22.03 -13.66
N PRO A 215 -6.93 -23.35 -13.51
CA PRO A 215 -8.04 -24.28 -13.38
C PRO A 215 -8.91 -23.99 -12.16
N GLU A 216 -8.26 -23.71 -11.03
CA GLU A 216 -8.92 -23.36 -9.77
C GLU A 216 -9.70 -22.04 -9.88
N LEU A 217 -9.12 -21.02 -10.51
CA LEU A 217 -9.81 -19.74 -10.75
C LEU A 217 -11.09 -19.94 -11.58
N VAL A 218 -11.04 -20.80 -12.60
CA VAL A 218 -12.22 -21.13 -13.41
C VAL A 218 -13.29 -21.84 -12.60
N GLU A 219 -12.91 -22.83 -11.80
CA GLU A 219 -13.84 -23.56 -10.94
C GLU A 219 -14.50 -22.65 -9.91
N GLN A 220 -13.73 -21.80 -9.22
CA GLN A 220 -14.26 -20.83 -8.26
C GLN A 220 -15.18 -19.81 -8.94
N ALA A 221 -14.81 -19.28 -10.10
CA ALA A 221 -15.68 -18.38 -10.85
C ALA A 221 -17.03 -19.06 -11.16
N GLN A 222 -17.00 -20.28 -11.69
CA GLN A 222 -18.21 -21.03 -12.08
C GLN A 222 -19.09 -21.36 -10.89
N ALA A 223 -18.51 -21.70 -9.74
CA ALA A 223 -19.23 -21.92 -8.49
C ALA A 223 -20.01 -20.68 -8.03
N HIS A 224 -19.56 -19.48 -8.41
CA HIS A 224 -20.25 -18.21 -8.13
C HIS A 224 -21.25 -17.78 -9.22
N GLY A 225 -21.46 -18.61 -10.24
CA GLY A 225 -22.28 -18.29 -11.41
C GLY A 225 -21.60 -17.33 -12.39
N CYS A 226 -20.28 -17.19 -12.28
CA CYS A 226 -19.45 -16.38 -13.16
C CYS A 226 -18.66 -17.31 -14.11
N GLY A 227 -18.59 -17.01 -15.40
CA GLY A 227 -17.89 -17.88 -16.36
C GLY A 227 -18.79 -18.84 -17.13
N ARG A 228 -19.96 -18.34 -17.58
CA ARG A 228 -20.75 -19.02 -18.64
C ARG A 228 -19.88 -19.28 -19.87
N THR A 229 -19.02 -18.33 -20.19
CA THR A 229 -17.87 -18.48 -21.09
C THR A 229 -16.66 -17.87 -20.39
N VAL A 230 -15.53 -18.57 -20.47
CA VAL A 230 -14.24 -18.11 -19.95
C VAL A 230 -13.32 -17.76 -21.11
N TYR A 231 -12.64 -16.63 -21.03
CA TYR A 231 -11.70 -16.20 -22.05
C TYR A 231 -10.28 -16.22 -21.49
N ALA A 232 -9.50 -17.19 -21.96
CA ALA A 232 -8.11 -17.37 -21.57
C ALA A 232 -7.19 -16.38 -22.31
N PRO A 233 -6.14 -15.84 -21.68
CA PRO A 233 -5.26 -14.82 -22.28
C PRO A 233 -4.39 -15.36 -23.43
N ASP A 234 -4.12 -16.66 -23.44
CA ASP A 234 -3.28 -17.34 -24.42
C ASP A 234 -3.73 -18.80 -24.62
N THR A 235 -3.18 -19.45 -25.64
CA THR A 235 -3.53 -20.84 -26.00
C THR A 235 -3.09 -21.85 -24.95
N ALA A 236 -1.99 -21.60 -24.24
CA ALA A 236 -1.48 -22.49 -23.19
C ALA A 236 -2.40 -22.49 -21.97
N THR A 237 -2.92 -21.33 -21.59
CA THR A 237 -3.89 -21.16 -20.52
C THR A 237 -5.26 -21.72 -20.95
N LEU A 238 -5.66 -21.51 -22.20
CA LEU A 238 -6.89 -22.08 -22.75
C LEU A 238 -6.89 -23.62 -22.65
N ALA A 239 -5.76 -24.26 -22.99
CA ALA A 239 -5.61 -25.72 -22.91
C ALA A 239 -5.70 -26.28 -21.47
N GLN A 240 -5.47 -25.45 -20.45
CA GLN A 240 -5.58 -25.83 -19.04
C GLN A 240 -7.00 -25.64 -18.48
N THR A 241 -7.95 -25.18 -19.28
CA THR A 241 -9.31 -24.93 -18.79
C THR A 241 -9.99 -26.25 -18.38
N PRO A 242 -10.64 -26.30 -17.18
CA PRO A 242 -11.37 -27.48 -16.73
C PRO A 242 -12.37 -28.00 -17.76
N LYS A 243 -12.48 -29.34 -17.88
CA LYS A 243 -13.41 -29.98 -18.81
C LYS A 243 -14.85 -29.58 -18.48
N GLY A 244 -15.62 -29.24 -19.52
CA GLY A 244 -17.02 -28.84 -19.38
C GLY A 244 -17.23 -27.32 -19.28
N ALA A 245 -16.18 -26.53 -19.03
CA ALA A 245 -16.25 -25.08 -19.16
C ALA A 245 -16.30 -24.68 -20.64
N SER A 246 -17.24 -23.81 -21.01
CA SER A 246 -17.20 -23.12 -22.30
C SER A 246 -16.06 -22.11 -22.27
N SER A 247 -15.10 -22.22 -23.20
CA SER A 247 -13.90 -21.37 -23.20
C SER A 247 -13.47 -20.92 -24.58
N LYS A 248 -12.91 -19.71 -24.65
CA LYS A 248 -12.37 -19.09 -25.87
C LYS A 248 -11.03 -18.40 -25.59
N LEU A 249 -10.29 -18.09 -26.64
CA LEU A 249 -9.14 -17.18 -26.54
C LEU A 249 -9.65 -15.75 -26.35
N PHE A 250 -9.05 -15.01 -25.41
CA PHE A 250 -9.31 -13.59 -25.21
C PHE A 250 -8.61 -12.76 -26.27
N ILE A 251 -9.37 -11.95 -27.00
CA ILE A 251 -8.85 -11.01 -27.99
C ILE A 251 -9.14 -9.59 -27.51
N ALA A 252 -8.11 -8.89 -27.03
CA ALA A 252 -8.25 -7.60 -26.37
C ALA A 252 -9.00 -6.54 -27.20
N LYS A 253 -8.85 -6.55 -28.53
CA LYS A 253 -9.53 -5.59 -29.43
C LYS A 253 -11.06 -5.71 -29.44
N ASN A 254 -11.59 -6.87 -29.04
CA ASN A 254 -13.03 -7.13 -29.00
C ASN A 254 -13.64 -6.75 -27.65
N TYR A 255 -12.80 -6.46 -26.65
CA TYR A 255 -13.25 -6.06 -25.32
C TYR A 255 -13.60 -4.58 -25.28
N ARG A 256 -14.72 -4.26 -24.65
CA ARG A 256 -15.15 -2.88 -24.41
C ARG A 256 -15.45 -2.69 -22.93
N SER A 257 -14.68 -1.84 -22.26
CA SER A 257 -14.95 -1.49 -20.86
C SER A 257 -16.35 -0.88 -20.70
N ALA A 258 -17.02 -1.20 -19.60
CA ALA A 258 -18.31 -0.59 -19.24
C ALA A 258 -18.09 0.86 -18.79
N ARG A 259 -19.17 1.64 -18.68
CA ARG A 259 -19.07 3.05 -18.28
C ARG A 259 -18.52 3.14 -16.86
N GLN A 260 -17.89 4.27 -16.52
CA GLN A 260 -17.36 4.49 -15.17
C GLN A 260 -18.44 4.36 -14.08
N SER A 261 -19.69 4.71 -14.38
CA SER A 261 -20.84 4.54 -13.48
C SER A 261 -21.19 3.08 -13.19
N ASP A 262 -20.78 2.16 -14.06
CA ASP A 262 -21.03 0.73 -13.94
C ASP A 262 -19.88 0.00 -13.21
N GLN A 263 -18.73 0.65 -13.04
CA GLN A 263 -17.57 0.06 -12.37
C GLN A 263 -17.72 0.09 -10.85
N LYS A 264 -17.46 -1.04 -10.19
CA LYS A 264 -17.44 -1.18 -8.73
C LYS A 264 -18.74 -0.71 -8.08
N ARG A 265 -19.86 -1.26 -8.55
CA ARG A 265 -21.22 -0.84 -8.19
C ARG A 265 -21.42 -0.61 -6.70
N HIS A 266 -21.07 -1.56 -5.84
CA HIS A 266 -21.29 -1.45 -4.40
C HIS A 266 -20.46 -0.30 -3.79
N LEU A 267 -19.22 -0.12 -4.26
CA LEU A 267 -18.40 1.02 -3.85
C LEU A 267 -19.02 2.35 -4.26
N GLN A 268 -19.53 2.49 -5.49
CA GLN A 268 -20.15 3.73 -6.02
C GLN A 268 -21.35 4.23 -5.20
N PHE A 269 -22.07 3.32 -4.55
CA PHE A 269 -23.23 3.63 -3.71
C PHE A 269 -22.89 3.65 -2.21
N SER A 270 -21.61 3.63 -1.86
CA SER A 270 -21.13 3.76 -0.48
C SER A 270 -20.49 5.12 -0.21
N LYS A 271 -20.35 5.47 1.08
CA LYS A 271 -19.56 6.64 1.52
C LYS A 271 -18.07 6.48 1.19
N LEU A 272 -17.58 5.24 1.01
CA LEU A 272 -16.17 4.93 0.77
C LEU A 272 -15.68 5.38 -0.61
N LYS A 273 -16.59 5.68 -1.56
CA LYS A 273 -16.21 6.06 -2.93
C LYS A 273 -15.35 7.32 -3.02
N SER A 274 -15.44 8.21 -2.02
CA SER A 274 -14.69 9.47 -1.96
C SER A 274 -13.28 9.29 -1.40
N LEU A 275 -12.97 8.12 -0.84
CA LEU A 275 -11.63 7.83 -0.37
C LEU A 275 -10.66 7.65 -1.55
N PRO A 276 -9.40 8.08 -1.41
CA PRO A 276 -8.35 7.80 -2.39
C PRO A 276 -7.96 6.33 -2.28
N LEU A 277 -8.64 5.46 -3.03
CA LEU A 277 -8.44 4.02 -3.04
C LEU A 277 -7.70 3.58 -4.31
N ASN A 278 -6.65 2.77 -4.16
CA ASN A 278 -5.98 2.15 -5.31
C ASN A 278 -6.87 1.04 -5.94
N PRO A 279 -6.58 0.58 -7.17
CA PRO A 279 -7.42 -0.41 -7.86
C PRO A 279 -7.67 -1.71 -7.08
N VAL A 280 -6.68 -2.18 -6.32
CA VAL A 280 -6.79 -3.38 -5.48
C VAL A 280 -7.76 -3.14 -4.32
N GLN A 281 -7.60 -2.04 -3.59
CA GLN A 281 -8.53 -1.62 -2.53
C GLN A 281 -9.95 -1.50 -3.09
N ARG A 282 -10.13 -0.85 -4.25
CA ARG A 282 -11.45 -0.69 -4.87
C ARG A 282 -12.11 -2.04 -5.18
N THR A 283 -11.34 -2.99 -5.70
CA THR A 283 -11.81 -4.34 -6.02
C THR A 283 -12.25 -5.08 -4.76
N LYS A 284 -11.39 -5.10 -3.74
CA LYS A 284 -11.65 -5.84 -2.51
C LYS A 284 -12.74 -5.20 -1.64
N ILE A 285 -12.78 -3.87 -1.56
CA ILE A 285 -13.84 -3.15 -0.84
C ILE A 285 -15.18 -3.28 -1.56
N ASN A 286 -15.23 -3.25 -2.89
CA ASN A 286 -16.47 -3.50 -3.63
C ASN A 286 -17.04 -4.88 -3.32
N ALA A 287 -16.18 -5.90 -3.31
CA ALA A 287 -16.56 -7.26 -2.94
C ALA A 287 -17.08 -7.33 -1.49
N ALA A 288 -16.33 -6.77 -0.53
CA ALA A 288 -16.73 -6.79 0.88
C ALA A 288 -18.05 -6.02 1.14
N LEU A 289 -18.27 -4.89 0.46
CA LEU A 289 -19.52 -4.13 0.53
C LEU A 289 -20.73 -4.94 0.03
N SER A 290 -20.56 -5.74 -1.02
CA SER A 290 -21.64 -6.59 -1.54
C SER A 290 -22.10 -7.65 -0.52
N GLN A 291 -21.20 -8.05 0.37
CA GLN A 291 -21.43 -9.06 1.40
C GLN A 291 -21.83 -8.46 2.76
N GLY A 292 -21.79 -7.12 2.90
CA GLY A 292 -21.96 -6.45 4.18
C GLY A 292 -20.85 -6.74 5.20
N ASP A 293 -19.67 -7.17 4.74
CA ASP A 293 -18.56 -7.56 5.62
C ASP A 293 -17.71 -6.35 6.03
N SER A 294 -18.11 -5.71 7.13
CA SER A 294 -17.41 -4.55 7.69
C SER A 294 -15.98 -4.86 8.13
N ARG A 295 -15.69 -6.09 8.58
CA ARG A 295 -14.34 -6.51 8.98
C ARG A 295 -13.42 -6.58 7.78
N MET A 296 -13.90 -7.16 6.68
CA MET A 296 -13.12 -7.21 5.44
C MET A 296 -12.90 -5.81 4.86
N ILE A 297 -13.89 -4.91 4.92
CA ILE A 297 -13.69 -3.51 4.50
C ILE A 297 -12.53 -2.87 5.28
N GLN A 298 -12.49 -3.01 6.60
CA GLN A 298 -11.46 -2.41 7.45
C GLN A 298 -10.05 -2.92 7.13
N LYS A 299 -9.88 -4.21 6.79
CA LYS A 299 -8.58 -4.77 6.41
C LYS A 299 -7.94 -4.05 5.22
N TRP A 300 -8.76 -3.62 4.26
CA TRP A 300 -8.30 -2.97 3.03
C TRP A 300 -8.14 -1.46 3.16
N LEU A 301 -8.41 -0.86 4.32
CA LEU A 301 -8.25 0.57 4.56
C LEU A 301 -7.07 0.82 5.49
N GLY A 302 -6.26 1.83 5.16
CA GLY A 302 -5.24 2.32 6.07
C GLY A 302 -5.87 3.08 7.25
N PRO A 303 -5.21 3.14 8.43
CA PRO A 303 -5.64 3.92 9.59
C PRO A 303 -6.13 5.34 9.26
N SER A 304 -5.43 6.09 8.41
CA SER A 304 -5.82 7.45 8.00
C SER A 304 -7.09 7.47 7.15
N GLN A 305 -7.36 6.42 6.38
CA GLN A 305 -8.59 6.26 5.61
C GLN A 305 -9.77 5.90 6.52
N ILE A 306 -9.54 5.04 7.53
CA ILE A 306 -10.56 4.67 8.53
C ILE A 306 -11.00 5.90 9.34
N LYS A 307 -10.06 6.77 9.72
CA LYS A 307 -10.35 8.02 10.45
C LYS A 307 -11.26 9.00 9.71
N LYS A 308 -11.47 8.82 8.39
CA LYS A 308 -12.34 9.66 7.55
C LYS A 308 -13.77 9.13 7.42
N LEU A 309 -14.07 7.98 8.03
CA LEU A 309 -15.39 7.33 8.01
C LEU A 309 -16.30 7.90 9.10
#